data_AF-A0AAJ7J291-F1
#
_entry.id   AF-A0AAJ7J291-F1
#
_cell.length_a   1.000
_cell.length_b   1.000
_cell.length_c   1.000
_cell.angle_alpha   90.00
_cell.angle_beta   90.00
_cell.angle_gamma   90.00
#
_symmetry.space_group_name_H-M   'P 1'
#
loop_
_entity.id
_entity.type
_entity.pdbx_description
1 polymer ?
#
loop_
_entity_poly.entity_id
_entity_poly.type
_entity_poly.pdbx_seq_one_letter_code
_entity_poly.pdbx_strand_id
1 'polypeptide(L)'
;MEKKADGTDDNVSPPKQAKTDFSSAFSELKKSEFFKEELPGPSKSKDSTKYSNTLLVSLKQKGNPLLKFLSNVLWEYSEIVPDYIMGKTTCALFLSIRYHQLNPDYIHERLKTLGSAFNLRVLLVQVDVPEPQHALKHLTRICILADLTLMLAWNAEDAGKIIETYKIYENKPPDAIMDRSDTAPYQKLSNALTTIRSVNKTDVVTLLSTFGTLKEIIKAGPNKLALCPGIGLQKAERIHKTLHESFLYSKPVKQ
;
A
#
# COMPACT_ATOMS: atom_id res chain seq x y z
N MET A 1 12.46 91.05 -22.80
CA MET A 1 12.73 90.20 -21.63
C MET A 1 12.94 88.80 -22.12
N GLU A 2 14.19 88.42 -22.38
CA GLU A 2 14.75 87.06 -22.21
C GLU A 2 16.20 87.12 -22.68
N LYS A 3 17.11 86.78 -21.77
CA LYS A 3 18.56 86.88 -21.93
C LYS A 3 19.08 85.63 -22.63
N LYS A 4 19.81 85.80 -23.73
CA LYS A 4 20.89 84.90 -24.16
C LYS A 4 22.18 85.36 -23.50
N ALA A 5 22.91 84.45 -22.86
CA ALA A 5 24.30 84.64 -22.49
C ALA A 5 25.05 83.34 -22.81
N ASP A 6 26.19 83.55 -23.46
CA ASP A 6 27.14 82.58 -24.00
C ASP A 6 28.34 82.48 -23.05
N GLY A 7 28.97 81.30 -23.05
CA GLY A 7 30.36 80.99 -22.68
C GLY A 7 30.88 81.28 -21.27
N THR A 8 31.30 80.24 -20.54
CA THR A 8 32.73 79.98 -20.24
C THR A 8 32.95 78.64 -19.51
N ASP A 9 34.13 78.07 -19.79
CA ASP A 9 34.67 76.76 -19.43
C ASP A 9 34.78 76.45 -17.93
N ASP A 10 34.61 75.17 -17.57
CA ASP A 10 35.48 74.47 -16.61
C ASP A 10 35.37 72.96 -16.84
N ASN A 11 36.22 72.44 -17.72
CA ASN A 11 36.32 71.04 -18.09
C ASN A 11 37.46 70.39 -17.28
N VAL A 12 37.16 69.94 -16.06
CA VAL A 12 38.08 69.10 -15.28
C VAL A 12 37.69 67.64 -15.47
N SER A 13 38.42 66.96 -16.37
CA SER A 13 38.33 65.51 -16.58
C SER A 13 39.10 64.74 -15.49
N PRO A 14 38.48 63.79 -14.77
CA PRO A 14 39.22 62.73 -14.08
C PRO A 14 39.70 61.68 -15.10
N PRO A 15 40.77 60.92 -14.80
CA PRO A 15 41.43 60.06 -15.78
C PRO A 15 40.51 58.92 -16.22
N LYS A 16 40.57 58.61 -17.53
CA LYS A 16 39.94 57.42 -18.13
C LYS A 16 40.29 56.19 -17.29
N GLN A 17 39.30 55.64 -16.58
CA GLN A 17 39.42 54.31 -15.98
C GLN A 17 39.58 53.30 -17.12
N ALA A 18 40.71 52.60 -17.10
CA ALA A 18 40.97 51.47 -17.97
C ALA A 18 39.82 50.46 -17.80
N LYS A 19 39.27 49.98 -18.92
CA LYS A 19 38.37 48.83 -18.92
C LYS A 19 39.18 47.64 -18.44
N THR A 20 39.10 47.33 -17.15
CA THR A 20 39.60 46.07 -16.62
C THR A 20 38.71 44.98 -17.20
N ASP A 21 39.33 44.13 -18.02
CA ASP A 21 38.63 43.03 -18.66
C ASP A 21 38.08 42.13 -17.56
N PHE A 22 36.77 41.90 -17.55
CA PHE A 22 36.11 41.15 -16.48
C PHE A 22 36.75 39.75 -16.27
N SER A 23 37.32 39.20 -17.34
CA SER A 23 38.10 37.96 -17.32
C SER A 23 39.38 38.05 -16.47
N SER A 24 40.09 39.17 -16.49
CA SER A 24 41.34 39.32 -15.73
C SER A 24 41.06 39.46 -14.24
N ALA A 25 40.05 40.26 -13.86
CA ALA A 25 39.60 40.40 -12.47
C ALA A 25 39.11 39.05 -11.88
N PHE A 26 38.42 38.24 -12.69
CA PHE A 26 37.97 36.91 -12.25
C PHE A 26 39.13 35.91 -12.07
N SER A 27 40.18 36.03 -12.89
CA SER A 27 41.37 35.17 -12.77
C SER A 27 42.23 35.51 -11.55
N GLU A 28 42.23 36.76 -11.09
CA GLU A 28 42.90 37.17 -9.86
C GLU A 28 42.15 36.69 -8.61
N LEU A 29 40.81 36.65 -8.66
CA LEU A 29 39.98 36.13 -7.57
C LEU A 29 40.28 34.65 -7.26
N LYS A 30 40.50 33.83 -8.31
CA LYS A 30 40.87 32.42 -8.19
C LYS A 30 42.27 32.18 -7.61
N LYS A 31 43.13 33.19 -7.62
CA LYS A 31 44.49 33.12 -7.06
C LYS A 31 44.57 33.58 -5.61
N SER A 32 43.48 34.10 -5.06
CA SER A 32 43.45 34.56 -3.67
C SER A 32 43.42 33.38 -2.68
N GLU A 33 44.09 33.53 -1.54
CA GLU A 33 44.13 32.53 -0.45
C GLU A 33 42.75 32.23 0.17
N PHE A 34 41.71 32.97 -0.24
CA PHE A 34 40.32 32.80 0.19
C PHE A 34 39.47 31.98 -0.81
N PHE A 35 40.02 31.59 -1.96
CA PHE A 35 39.33 30.74 -2.94
C PHE A 35 39.54 29.25 -2.60
N LYS A 36 38.56 28.64 -1.91
CA LYS A 36 38.48 27.19 -1.74
C LYS A 36 37.70 26.57 -2.90
N GLU A 37 38.36 25.78 -3.73
CA GLU A 37 37.74 25.03 -4.81
C GLU A 37 37.08 23.76 -4.28
N GLU A 38 35.78 23.82 -3.99
CA GLU A 38 34.94 22.62 -3.94
C GLU A 38 33.60 22.93 -4.61
N LEU A 39 33.37 22.30 -5.78
CA LEU A 39 32.14 21.62 -6.18
C LEU A 39 32.33 20.96 -7.56
N PRO A 40 31.66 19.82 -7.84
CA PRO A 40 32.07 18.84 -8.85
C PRO A 40 31.59 19.18 -10.26
N GLY A 41 32.51 19.11 -11.22
CA GLY A 41 32.23 18.99 -12.65
C GLY A 41 31.91 17.54 -13.07
N PRO A 42 31.31 17.32 -14.26
CA PRO A 42 30.46 16.17 -14.53
C PRO A 42 31.26 14.98 -15.10
N SER A 43 31.53 13.97 -14.28
CA SER A 43 31.63 12.58 -14.72
C SER A 43 31.88 11.66 -13.53
N LYS A 44 30.84 10.94 -13.15
CA LYS A 44 30.87 9.55 -12.65
C LYS A 44 29.43 9.08 -12.60
N SER A 45 29.19 7.92 -13.21
CA SER A 45 27.96 7.14 -13.14
C SER A 45 27.31 7.30 -11.77
N LYS A 46 26.12 7.92 -11.74
CA LYS A 46 25.28 7.85 -10.53
C LYS A 46 24.90 6.40 -10.36
N ASP A 47 25.58 5.75 -9.44
CA ASP A 47 25.08 4.51 -8.85
C ASP A 47 23.62 4.72 -8.44
N SER A 48 22.85 3.76 -8.91
CA SER A 48 21.41 3.65 -8.96
C SER A 48 20.80 3.32 -7.60
N THR A 49 20.83 4.27 -6.66
CA THR A 49 20.27 4.05 -5.31
C THR A 49 19.36 5.17 -4.80
N LYS A 50 18.69 5.89 -5.71
CA LYS A 50 17.59 6.82 -5.38
C LYS A 50 16.18 6.31 -5.71
N TYR A 51 16.04 5.06 -6.17
CA TYR A 51 14.74 4.47 -6.53
C TYR A 51 13.98 3.80 -5.37
N SER A 52 14.47 3.84 -4.14
CA SER A 52 13.90 2.94 -3.13
C SER A 52 12.45 3.28 -2.77
N ASN A 53 12.06 4.56 -2.71
CA ASN A 53 10.77 4.96 -2.13
C ASN A 53 9.92 5.92 -2.98
N THR A 54 10.18 6.06 -4.28
CA THR A 54 9.37 6.91 -5.17
C THR A 54 8.48 6.06 -6.09
N LEU A 55 7.21 6.43 -6.22
CA LEU A 55 6.28 5.87 -7.19
C LEU A 55 6.55 6.49 -8.57
N LEU A 56 6.74 5.66 -9.60
CA LEU A 56 6.91 6.17 -10.96
C LEU A 56 5.55 6.21 -11.66
N VAL A 57 5.22 7.36 -12.25
CA VAL A 57 3.95 7.61 -12.93
C VAL A 57 4.22 7.83 -14.41
N SER A 58 3.45 7.18 -15.28
CA SER A 58 3.57 7.38 -16.72
C SER A 58 3.12 8.79 -17.12
N LEU A 59 3.80 9.39 -18.10
CA LEU A 59 3.38 10.65 -18.71
C LEU A 59 1.94 10.60 -19.26
N LYS A 60 1.45 9.41 -19.62
CA LYS A 60 0.06 9.18 -20.09
C LYS A 60 -1.00 9.45 -19.01
N GLN A 61 -0.62 9.39 -17.74
CA GLN A 61 -1.51 9.61 -16.60
C GLN A 61 -1.59 11.09 -16.19
N LYS A 62 -0.95 11.99 -16.94
CA LYS A 62 -1.03 13.43 -16.69
C LYS A 62 -2.47 13.90 -16.77
N GLY A 63 -2.94 14.55 -15.70
CA GLY A 63 -4.32 15.04 -15.58
C GLY A 63 -5.31 14.05 -14.98
N ASN A 64 -4.89 12.81 -14.68
CA ASN A 64 -5.74 11.85 -13.98
C ASN A 64 -6.06 12.36 -12.56
N PRO A 65 -7.34 12.48 -12.16
CA PRO A 65 -7.73 12.98 -10.84
C PRO A 65 -7.16 12.16 -9.67
N LEU A 66 -6.83 10.88 -9.88
CA LEU A 66 -6.29 10.03 -8.81
C LEU A 66 -4.95 10.53 -8.28
N LEU A 67 -4.16 11.25 -9.10
CA LEU A 67 -2.86 11.81 -8.69
C LEU A 67 -3.00 12.82 -7.55
N LYS A 68 -4.17 13.46 -7.39
CA LYS A 68 -4.44 14.40 -6.30
C LYS A 68 -4.51 13.71 -4.93
N PHE A 69 -4.81 12.41 -4.93
CA PHE A 69 -4.97 11.60 -3.73
C PHE A 69 -3.72 10.76 -3.41
N LEU A 70 -2.63 10.94 -4.17
CA LEU A 70 -1.32 10.38 -3.87
C LEU A 70 -0.52 11.38 -3.01
N SER A 71 -0.81 11.41 -1.71
CA SER A 71 -0.20 12.33 -0.74
C SER A 71 0.78 11.65 0.23
N ASN A 72 0.58 10.36 0.50
CA ASN A 72 1.39 9.59 1.46
C ASN A 72 2.68 9.02 0.85
N VAL A 73 2.85 9.18 -0.47
CA VAL A 73 3.95 8.61 -1.25
C VAL A 73 4.48 9.66 -2.21
N LEU A 74 5.81 9.80 -2.27
CA LEU A 74 6.47 10.63 -3.27
C LEU A 74 6.33 9.99 -4.65
N TRP A 75 5.99 10.76 -5.67
CA TRP A 75 5.85 10.27 -7.03
C TRP A 75 6.50 11.21 -8.04
N GLU A 76 7.00 10.64 -9.14
CA GLU A 76 7.63 11.37 -10.24
C GLU A 76 7.14 10.86 -11.60
N TYR A 77 7.10 11.74 -12.59
CA TYR A 77 6.81 11.33 -13.95
C TYR A 77 8.03 10.65 -14.57
N SER A 78 7.80 9.53 -15.25
CA SER A 78 8.83 8.79 -15.96
C SER A 78 8.28 8.20 -17.26
N GLU A 79 9.17 7.94 -18.21
CA GLU A 79 8.83 7.24 -19.44
C GLU A 79 8.79 5.74 -19.17
N ILE A 80 7.61 5.25 -18.79
CA ILE A 80 7.37 3.86 -18.41
C ILE A 80 6.25 3.24 -19.24
N VAL A 81 6.36 1.93 -19.47
CA VAL A 81 5.36 1.12 -20.17
C VAL A 81 4.06 0.99 -19.37
N PRO A 82 4.06 0.53 -18.10
CA PRO A 82 2.84 0.54 -17.28
C PRO A 82 2.42 1.97 -16.91
N ASP A 83 1.25 2.13 -16.31
CA ASP A 83 0.77 3.44 -15.89
C ASP A 83 1.40 3.88 -14.57
N TYR A 84 1.66 2.92 -13.68
CA TYR A 84 2.29 3.12 -12.38
C TYR A 84 3.29 2.00 -12.08
N ILE A 85 4.47 2.34 -11.57
CA ILE A 85 5.41 1.38 -10.98
C ILE A 85 5.43 1.61 -9.48
N MET A 86 4.94 0.60 -8.75
CA MET A 86 4.74 0.64 -7.29
C MET A 86 5.86 -0.08 -6.54
N GLY A 87 6.73 -0.80 -7.24
CA GLY A 87 7.89 -1.44 -6.64
C GLY A 87 8.78 -2.07 -7.70
N LYS A 88 9.87 -2.70 -7.28
CA LYS A 88 10.85 -3.31 -8.21
C LYS A 88 10.24 -4.34 -9.15
N THR A 89 9.29 -5.13 -8.65
CA THR A 89 8.64 -6.23 -9.40
C THR A 89 7.13 -6.03 -9.54
N THR A 90 6.64 -4.83 -9.23
CA THR A 90 5.21 -4.55 -9.10
C THR A 90 4.81 -3.34 -9.93
N CYS A 91 3.84 -3.53 -10.82
CA CYS A 91 3.27 -2.46 -11.64
C CYS A 91 1.75 -2.45 -11.61
N ALA A 92 1.15 -1.31 -11.94
CA ALA A 92 -0.27 -1.17 -12.19
C ALA A 92 -0.57 -0.55 -13.57
N LEU A 93 -1.62 -1.07 -14.19
CA LEU A 93 -2.34 -0.43 -15.29
C LEU A 93 -3.63 0.18 -14.73
N PHE A 94 -4.00 1.36 -15.22
CA PHE A 94 -5.23 2.05 -14.83
C PHE A 94 -6.24 2.05 -15.97
N LEU A 95 -7.48 1.72 -15.64
CA LEU A 95 -8.58 1.68 -16.60
C LEU A 95 -9.89 2.13 -15.94
N SER A 96 -10.60 3.09 -16.54
CA SER A 96 -11.99 3.38 -16.15
C SER A 96 -12.94 2.47 -16.94
N ILE A 97 -14.04 2.03 -16.32
CA ILE A 97 -15.06 1.23 -17.00
C ILE A 97 -15.69 2.01 -18.16
N ARG A 98 -15.99 3.29 -17.95
CA ARG A 98 -16.48 4.19 -19.02
C ARG A 98 -15.52 4.22 -20.20
N TYR A 99 -14.22 4.29 -19.95
CA TYR A 99 -13.21 4.28 -21.01
C TYR A 99 -13.14 2.90 -21.71
N HIS A 100 -13.23 1.81 -20.95
CA HIS A 100 -13.24 0.46 -21.52
C HIS A 100 -14.44 0.21 -22.43
N GLN A 101 -15.61 0.74 -22.09
CA GLN A 101 -16.81 0.66 -22.94
C GLN A 101 -16.62 1.39 -24.28
N LEU A 102 -15.87 2.49 -24.30
CA LEU A 102 -15.56 3.23 -25.52
C LEU A 102 -14.42 2.59 -26.33
N ASN A 103 -13.42 2.02 -25.65
CA ASN A 103 -12.22 1.44 -26.24
C ASN A 103 -11.93 0.04 -25.67
N PRO A 104 -12.67 -1.01 -26.11
CA PRO A 104 -12.51 -2.35 -25.57
C PRO A 104 -11.15 -2.98 -25.86
N ASP A 105 -10.55 -2.69 -27.03
CA ASP A 105 -9.25 -3.27 -27.45
C ASP A 105 -8.04 -2.65 -26.75
N TYR A 106 -8.20 -1.47 -26.13
CA TYR A 106 -7.11 -0.74 -25.48
C TYR A 106 -6.35 -1.61 -24.47
N ILE A 107 -7.07 -2.33 -23.60
CA ILE A 107 -6.43 -3.13 -22.56
C ILE A 107 -5.62 -4.29 -23.16
N HIS A 108 -6.09 -4.88 -24.26
CA HIS A 108 -5.38 -5.97 -24.94
C HIS A 108 -4.06 -5.49 -25.54
N GLU A 109 -4.04 -4.30 -26.15
CA GLU A 109 -2.82 -3.70 -26.67
C GLU A 109 -1.84 -3.34 -25.55
N ARG A 110 -2.33 -2.75 -24.46
CA ARG A 110 -1.50 -2.39 -23.29
C ARG A 110 -0.85 -3.62 -22.67
N LEU A 111 -1.57 -4.74 -22.58
CA LEU A 111 -1.04 -6.01 -22.06
C LEU A 111 0.03 -6.62 -22.99
N LYS A 112 -0.16 -6.53 -24.30
CA LYS A 112 0.86 -6.97 -25.27
C LYS A 112 2.16 -6.19 -25.11
N THR A 113 2.07 -4.86 -24.91
CA THR A 113 3.26 -4.02 -24.70
C THR A 113 3.92 -4.27 -23.34
N LEU A 114 3.13 -4.53 -22.29
CA LEU A 114 3.66 -4.80 -20.94
C LEU A 114 4.40 -6.14 -20.86
N GLY A 115 3.89 -7.17 -21.55
CA GLY A 115 4.46 -8.51 -21.52
C GLY A 115 4.54 -9.09 -20.10
N SER A 116 5.66 -9.77 -19.82
CA SER A 116 5.97 -10.39 -18.53
C SER A 116 7.07 -9.66 -17.77
N ALA A 117 7.16 -8.33 -17.91
CA ALA A 117 8.23 -7.53 -17.31
C ALA A 117 8.16 -7.43 -15.78
N PHE A 118 7.01 -7.74 -15.18
CA PHE A 118 6.77 -7.62 -13.73
C PHE A 118 6.12 -8.90 -13.20
N ASN A 119 6.48 -9.28 -11.97
CA ASN A 119 5.90 -10.45 -11.30
C ASN A 119 4.47 -10.18 -10.87
N LEU A 120 4.25 -9.05 -10.18
CA LEU A 120 2.92 -8.62 -9.75
C LEU A 120 2.41 -7.54 -10.71
N ARG A 121 1.42 -7.90 -11.52
CA ARG A 121 0.77 -7.01 -12.47
C ARG A 121 -0.65 -6.75 -12.01
N VAL A 122 -0.93 -5.52 -11.64
CA VAL A 122 -2.24 -5.10 -11.13
C VAL A 122 -3.00 -4.37 -12.23
N LEU A 123 -4.24 -4.76 -12.48
CA LEU A 123 -5.18 -3.96 -13.27
C LEU A 123 -6.10 -3.21 -12.30
N LEU A 124 -5.85 -1.92 -12.10
CA LEU A 124 -6.66 -1.04 -11.28
C LEU A 124 -7.80 -0.48 -12.12
N VAL A 125 -9.02 -0.92 -11.82
CA VAL A 125 -10.23 -0.54 -12.54
C VAL A 125 -11.06 0.43 -11.71
N GLN A 126 -11.29 1.62 -12.25
CA GLN A 126 -12.22 2.59 -11.66
C GLN A 126 -13.65 2.33 -12.14
N VAL A 127 -14.56 2.07 -11.20
CA VAL A 127 -15.98 1.84 -11.44
C VAL A 127 -16.72 3.18 -11.49
N ASP A 128 -16.91 3.72 -12.69
CA ASP A 128 -17.51 5.04 -12.94
C ASP A 128 -18.82 4.99 -13.76
N VAL A 129 -19.44 3.81 -13.83
CA VAL A 129 -20.68 3.53 -14.58
C VAL A 129 -21.67 2.81 -13.66
N PRO A 130 -22.98 3.10 -13.73
CA PRO A 130 -23.99 2.48 -12.85
C PRO A 130 -24.14 0.96 -13.05
N GLU A 131 -23.93 0.45 -14.27
CA GLU A 131 -24.06 -0.98 -14.60
C GLU A 131 -22.71 -1.58 -15.03
N PRO A 132 -21.80 -1.88 -14.10
CA PRO A 132 -20.45 -2.36 -14.42
C PRO A 132 -20.36 -3.88 -14.65
N GLN A 133 -21.43 -4.64 -14.38
CA GLN A 133 -21.39 -6.10 -14.28
C GLN A 133 -20.83 -6.81 -15.53
N HIS A 134 -21.30 -6.40 -16.72
CA HIS A 134 -20.85 -7.00 -17.97
C HIS A 134 -19.38 -6.68 -18.28
N ALA A 135 -18.97 -5.42 -18.08
CA ALA A 135 -17.59 -4.99 -18.28
C ALA A 135 -16.64 -5.69 -17.29
N LEU A 136 -17.03 -5.78 -16.02
CA LEU A 136 -16.25 -6.47 -15.00
C LEU A 136 -16.12 -7.96 -15.27
N LYS A 137 -17.18 -8.63 -15.73
CA LYS A 137 -17.11 -10.05 -16.14
C LYS A 137 -16.09 -10.25 -17.26
N HIS A 138 -16.09 -9.36 -18.26
CA HIS A 138 -15.14 -9.40 -19.36
C HIS A 138 -13.70 -9.15 -18.89
N LEU A 139 -13.48 -8.07 -18.14
CA LEU A 139 -12.16 -7.71 -17.59
C LEU A 139 -11.62 -8.79 -16.65
N THR A 140 -12.46 -9.41 -15.83
CA THR A 140 -12.06 -10.52 -14.95
C THR A 140 -11.53 -11.70 -15.76
N ARG A 141 -12.20 -12.05 -16.87
CA ARG A 141 -11.72 -13.12 -17.77
C ARG A 141 -10.36 -12.77 -18.36
N ILE A 142 -10.16 -11.51 -18.79
CA ILE A 142 -8.87 -11.04 -19.31
C ILE A 142 -7.79 -11.14 -18.23
N CYS A 143 -8.08 -10.69 -17.00
CA CYS A 143 -7.14 -10.74 -15.89
C CYS A 143 -6.69 -12.16 -15.56
N ILE A 144 -7.63 -13.12 -15.54
CA ILE A 144 -7.30 -14.54 -15.30
C ILE A 144 -6.40 -15.09 -16.41
N LEU A 145 -6.73 -14.84 -17.67
CA LEU A 145 -5.98 -15.38 -18.81
C LEU A 145 -4.58 -14.78 -18.96
N ALA A 146 -4.42 -13.51 -18.58
CA ALA A 146 -3.15 -12.80 -18.69
C ALA A 146 -2.38 -12.73 -17.36
N ASP A 147 -2.83 -13.44 -16.31
CA ASP A 147 -2.23 -13.50 -14.98
C ASP A 147 -2.01 -12.11 -14.36
N LEU A 148 -3.10 -11.36 -14.26
CA LEU A 148 -3.19 -10.06 -13.60
C LEU A 148 -4.07 -10.15 -12.36
N THR A 149 -3.74 -9.35 -11.35
CA THR A 149 -4.62 -9.10 -10.21
C THR A 149 -5.57 -7.95 -10.54
N LEU A 150 -6.87 -8.24 -10.59
CA LEU A 150 -7.91 -7.20 -10.77
C LEU A 150 -8.18 -6.49 -9.44
N MET A 151 -8.02 -5.18 -9.39
CA MET A 151 -8.34 -4.33 -8.25
C MET A 151 -9.41 -3.32 -8.64
N LEU A 152 -10.48 -3.23 -7.86
CA LEU A 152 -11.60 -2.31 -8.12
C LEU A 152 -11.51 -1.10 -7.21
N ALA A 153 -11.76 0.08 -7.79
CA ALA A 153 -11.87 1.36 -7.08
C ALA A 153 -13.21 2.03 -7.41
N TRP A 154 -13.97 2.43 -6.40
CA TRP A 154 -15.30 3.05 -6.59
C TRP A 154 -15.22 4.54 -6.93
N ASN A 155 -14.08 5.16 -6.68
CA ASN A 155 -13.81 6.56 -6.97
C ASN A 155 -12.30 6.77 -7.18
N ALA A 156 -11.91 7.96 -7.62
CA ALA A 156 -10.52 8.30 -7.88
C ALA A 156 -9.66 8.37 -6.59
N GLU A 157 -10.29 8.64 -5.45
CA GLU A 157 -9.62 8.68 -4.14
C GLU A 157 -9.20 7.28 -3.69
N ASP A 158 -10.10 6.31 -3.79
CA ASP A 158 -9.85 4.90 -3.51
C ASP A 158 -8.77 4.36 -4.45
N ALA A 159 -8.81 4.73 -5.73
CA ALA A 159 -7.77 4.35 -6.69
C ALA A 159 -6.38 4.85 -6.25
N GLY A 160 -6.29 6.11 -5.81
CA GLY A 160 -5.06 6.69 -5.26
C GLY A 160 -4.58 5.92 -4.03
N LYS A 161 -5.45 5.72 -3.04
CA LYS A 161 -5.14 5.00 -1.79
C LYS A 161 -4.67 3.56 -2.04
N ILE A 162 -5.26 2.86 -3.02
CA ILE A 162 -4.83 1.51 -3.40
C ILE A 162 -3.39 1.53 -3.89
N ILE A 163 -3.03 2.45 -4.79
CA ILE A 163 -1.67 2.59 -5.31
C ILE A 163 -0.69 2.93 -4.17
N GLU A 164 -1.05 3.86 -3.29
CA GLU A 164 -0.23 4.19 -2.12
C GLU A 164 0.00 2.98 -1.23
N THR A 165 -1.05 2.20 -0.96
CA THR A 165 -0.99 1.00 -0.13
C THR A 165 -0.03 -0.01 -0.74
N TYR A 166 -0.10 -0.26 -2.05
CA TYR A 166 0.86 -1.14 -2.73
C TYR A 166 2.30 -0.66 -2.57
N LYS A 167 2.56 0.64 -2.68
CA LYS A 167 3.91 1.19 -2.52
C LYS A 167 4.41 1.11 -1.08
N ILE A 168 3.59 1.47 -0.09
CA ILE A 168 3.94 1.42 1.33
C ILE A 168 4.23 -0.01 1.78
N TYR A 169 3.50 -0.98 1.23
CA TYR A 169 3.61 -2.39 1.60
C TYR A 169 4.73 -3.14 0.88
N GLU A 170 5.47 -2.49 -0.04
CA GLU A 170 6.60 -3.11 -0.75
C GLU A 170 7.64 -3.70 0.22
N ASN A 171 7.93 -3.00 1.32
CA ASN A 171 8.95 -3.40 2.31
C ASN A 171 8.36 -3.93 3.62
N LYS A 172 7.04 -4.17 3.69
CA LYS A 172 6.40 -4.59 4.94
C LYS A 172 6.62 -6.09 5.16
N PRO A 173 7.12 -6.53 6.33
CA PRO A 173 7.34 -7.95 6.60
C PRO A 173 6.01 -8.73 6.66
N PRO A 174 6.05 -10.05 6.41
CA PRO A 174 4.85 -10.91 6.40
C PRO A 174 4.21 -11.08 7.78
N ASP A 175 4.81 -10.57 8.85
CA ASP A 175 4.32 -10.64 10.23
C ASP A 175 2.89 -10.10 10.41
N ALA A 176 2.47 -9.16 9.56
CA ALA A 176 1.10 -8.65 9.59
C ALA A 176 0.06 -9.66 9.08
N ILE A 177 0.48 -10.67 8.31
CA ILE A 177 -0.35 -11.71 7.70
C ILE A 177 -0.28 -13.01 8.51
N MET A 178 0.78 -13.20 9.29
CA MET A 178 0.92 -14.39 10.13
C MET A 178 -0.18 -14.45 11.20
N ASP A 179 -0.62 -15.68 11.48
CA ASP A 179 -1.59 -15.92 12.54
C ASP A 179 -1.00 -15.45 13.88
N ARG A 180 -1.75 -14.61 14.59
CA ARG A 180 -1.38 -14.15 15.92
C ARG A 180 -1.68 -15.28 16.87
N SER A 181 -0.74 -16.22 17.01
CA SER A 181 -0.90 -17.33 17.95
C SER A 181 -1.22 -16.79 19.34
N ASP A 182 -2.33 -17.22 19.93
CA ASP A 182 -2.66 -16.89 21.31
C ASP A 182 -1.54 -17.37 22.23
N THR A 183 -0.76 -16.45 22.78
CA THR A 183 0.38 -16.81 23.64
C THR A 183 -0.08 -17.14 25.06
N ALA A 184 -1.19 -16.56 25.53
CA ALA A 184 -1.67 -16.76 26.88
C ALA A 184 -2.42 -18.11 27.02
N PRO A 185 -2.12 -18.93 28.06
CA PRO A 185 -2.83 -20.19 28.31
C PRO A 185 -4.35 -20.04 28.41
N TYR A 186 -4.81 -18.92 28.99
CA TYR A 186 -6.23 -18.59 29.11
C TYR A 186 -6.91 -18.41 27.75
N GLN A 187 -6.25 -17.77 26.78
CA GLN A 187 -6.80 -17.55 25.44
C GLN A 187 -6.92 -18.87 24.67
N LYS A 188 -5.90 -19.73 24.75
CA LYS A 188 -5.94 -21.08 24.15
C LYS A 188 -7.11 -21.89 24.70
N LEU A 189 -7.31 -21.84 26.01
CA LEU A 189 -8.38 -22.56 26.69
C LEU A 189 -9.77 -22.00 26.36
N SER A 190 -9.88 -20.66 26.28
CA SER A 190 -11.09 -19.97 25.85
C SER A 190 -11.48 -20.38 24.44
N ASN A 191 -10.55 -20.31 23.50
CA ASN A 191 -10.79 -20.66 22.10
C ASN A 191 -11.14 -22.15 21.92
N ALA A 192 -10.45 -23.04 22.65
CA ALA A 192 -10.75 -24.47 22.65
C ALA A 192 -12.17 -24.77 23.17
N LEU A 193 -12.57 -24.20 24.30
CA LEU A 193 -13.90 -24.44 24.88
C LEU A 193 -15.03 -23.78 24.07
N THR A 194 -14.79 -22.63 23.44
CA THR A 194 -15.77 -22.00 22.53
C THR A 194 -15.98 -22.76 21.22
N THR A 195 -15.14 -23.74 20.90
CA THR A 195 -15.36 -24.63 19.74
C THR A 195 -16.55 -25.56 19.98
N ILE A 196 -16.91 -25.82 21.25
CA ILE A 196 -18.09 -26.60 21.60
C ILE A 196 -19.35 -25.80 21.25
N ARG A 197 -20.23 -26.40 20.45
CA ARG A 197 -21.49 -25.76 20.04
C ARG A 197 -22.29 -25.31 21.28
N SER A 198 -22.68 -24.03 21.28
CA SER A 198 -23.44 -23.36 22.36
C SER A 198 -22.66 -22.94 23.60
N VAL A 199 -21.33 -23.04 23.60
CA VAL A 199 -20.47 -22.48 24.65
C VAL A 199 -19.94 -21.12 24.21
N ASN A 200 -20.23 -20.08 24.98
CA ASN A 200 -19.77 -18.71 24.72
C ASN A 200 -18.55 -18.36 25.56
N LYS A 201 -17.85 -17.26 25.20
CA LYS A 201 -16.70 -16.74 25.99
C LYS A 201 -17.07 -16.48 27.45
N THR A 202 -18.29 -16.00 27.72
CA THR A 202 -18.83 -15.79 29.08
C THR A 202 -18.95 -17.10 29.83
N ASP A 203 -19.43 -18.17 29.18
CA ASP A 203 -19.57 -19.48 29.80
C ASP A 203 -18.19 -20.04 30.17
N VAL A 204 -17.17 -19.82 29.33
CA VAL A 204 -15.79 -20.25 29.64
C VAL A 204 -15.22 -19.49 30.83
N VAL A 205 -15.42 -18.18 30.93
CA VAL A 205 -15.03 -17.40 32.12
C VAL A 205 -15.67 -17.99 33.37
N THR A 206 -16.97 -18.30 33.32
CA THR A 206 -17.68 -18.89 34.46
C THR A 206 -17.15 -20.27 34.82
N LEU A 207 -16.92 -21.15 33.84
CA LEU A 207 -16.33 -22.49 34.07
C LEU A 207 -14.94 -22.38 34.69
N LEU A 208 -14.09 -21.49 34.19
CA LEU A 208 -12.74 -21.31 34.71
C LEU A 208 -12.73 -20.68 36.11
N SER A 209 -13.65 -19.75 36.39
CA SER A 209 -13.79 -19.18 37.73
C SER A 209 -14.29 -20.21 38.76
N THR A 210 -15.11 -21.18 38.33
CA THR A 210 -15.73 -22.18 39.23
C THR A 210 -14.84 -23.41 39.44
N PHE A 211 -14.25 -23.93 38.36
CA PHE A 211 -13.48 -25.18 38.38
C PHE A 211 -11.96 -24.97 38.37
N GLY A 212 -11.49 -23.77 38.04
CA GLY A 212 -10.07 -23.38 38.02
C GLY A 212 -9.28 -23.97 36.85
N THR A 213 -9.32 -25.30 36.67
CA THR A 213 -8.51 -26.01 35.67
C THR A 213 -9.36 -26.80 34.69
N LEU A 214 -8.85 -26.97 33.46
CA LEU A 214 -9.49 -27.82 32.44
C LEU A 214 -9.68 -29.27 32.94
N LYS A 215 -8.75 -29.78 33.75
CA LYS A 215 -8.84 -31.13 34.33
C LYS A 215 -10.09 -31.30 35.19
N GLU A 216 -10.41 -30.31 36.02
CA GLU A 216 -11.61 -30.33 36.86
C GLU A 216 -12.89 -30.20 36.03
N ILE A 217 -12.86 -29.44 34.93
CA ILE A 217 -13.98 -29.34 33.98
C ILE A 217 -14.23 -30.69 33.30
N ILE A 218 -13.17 -31.39 32.86
CA ILE A 218 -13.29 -32.72 32.23
C ILE A 218 -13.85 -33.75 33.22
N LYS A 219 -13.41 -33.72 34.48
CA LYS A 219 -13.90 -34.67 35.50
C LYS A 219 -15.31 -34.36 36.02
N ALA A 220 -15.82 -33.15 35.78
CA ALA A 220 -17.12 -32.74 36.29
C ALA A 220 -18.26 -33.42 35.52
N GLY A 221 -19.17 -34.07 36.25
CA GLY A 221 -20.39 -34.60 35.67
C GLY A 221 -21.34 -33.50 35.16
N PRO A 222 -22.33 -33.83 34.30
CA PRO A 222 -23.23 -32.86 33.69
C PRO A 222 -24.02 -32.05 34.74
N ASN A 223 -24.41 -32.68 35.85
CA ASN A 223 -25.12 -32.00 36.94
C ASN A 223 -24.26 -30.91 37.60
N LYS A 224 -22.95 -31.17 37.78
CA LYS A 224 -22.00 -30.23 38.39
C LYS A 224 -21.70 -29.06 37.46
N LEU A 225 -21.65 -29.31 36.15
CA LEU A 225 -21.51 -28.26 35.13
C LEU A 225 -22.77 -27.38 35.05
N ALA A 226 -23.96 -27.95 35.25
CA ALA A 226 -25.22 -27.20 35.23
C ALA A 226 -25.45 -26.30 36.45
N LEU A 227 -24.68 -26.47 37.52
CA LEU A 227 -24.68 -25.59 38.70
C LEU A 227 -23.99 -24.24 38.42
N CYS A 228 -23.21 -24.12 37.35
CA CYS A 228 -22.58 -22.88 36.98
C CYS A 228 -23.61 -21.87 36.43
N PRO A 229 -23.55 -20.59 36.84
CA PRO A 229 -24.49 -19.58 36.39
C PRO A 229 -24.40 -19.40 34.87
N GLY A 230 -25.54 -19.48 34.18
CA GLY A 230 -25.63 -19.35 32.72
C GLY A 230 -25.38 -20.64 31.92
N ILE A 231 -25.04 -21.74 32.59
CA ILE A 231 -24.84 -23.07 31.99
C ILE A 231 -26.05 -23.94 32.34
N GLY A 232 -27.04 -23.95 31.45
CA GLY A 232 -28.19 -24.85 31.61
C GLY A 232 -27.84 -26.31 31.35
N LEU A 233 -28.73 -27.23 31.74
CA LEU A 233 -28.59 -28.68 31.58
C LEU A 233 -28.19 -29.09 30.15
N GLN A 234 -28.82 -28.49 29.14
CA GLN A 234 -28.52 -28.75 27.73
C GLN A 234 -27.08 -28.38 27.33
N LYS A 235 -26.54 -27.27 27.86
CA LYS A 235 -25.14 -26.88 27.60
C LYS A 235 -24.19 -27.82 28.35
N ALA A 236 -24.51 -28.12 29.61
CA ALA A 236 -23.71 -29.01 30.44
C ALA A 236 -23.60 -30.43 29.84
N GLU A 237 -24.71 -30.99 29.36
CA GLU A 237 -24.72 -32.29 28.66
C GLU A 237 -23.88 -32.26 27.39
N ARG A 238 -23.96 -31.19 26.59
CA ARG A 238 -23.14 -31.04 25.37
C ARG A 238 -21.66 -30.93 25.68
N ILE A 239 -21.28 -30.16 26.69
CA ILE A 239 -19.89 -30.05 27.13
C ILE A 239 -19.39 -31.42 27.57
N HIS A 240 -20.12 -32.09 28.45
CA HIS A 240 -19.74 -33.41 28.96
C HIS A 240 -19.66 -34.44 27.84
N LYS A 241 -20.65 -34.48 26.95
CA LYS A 241 -20.67 -35.37 25.79
C LYS A 241 -19.46 -35.12 24.88
N THR A 242 -19.20 -33.87 24.51
CA THR A 242 -18.08 -33.52 23.60
C THR A 242 -16.72 -33.93 24.18
N LEU A 243 -16.55 -33.86 25.50
CA LEU A 243 -15.31 -34.23 26.18
C LEU A 243 -15.11 -35.75 26.37
N HIS A 244 -16.20 -36.54 26.34
CA HIS A 244 -16.16 -37.99 26.65
C HIS A 244 -16.62 -38.88 25.50
N GLU A 245 -17.08 -38.31 24.38
CA GLU A 245 -17.46 -39.06 23.20
C GLU A 245 -16.23 -39.72 22.57
N SER A 246 -16.36 -41.00 22.20
CA SER A 246 -15.28 -41.72 21.54
C SER A 246 -15.04 -41.13 20.16
N PHE A 247 -13.78 -40.92 19.79
CA PHE A 247 -13.41 -40.50 18.44
C PHE A 247 -13.75 -41.55 17.37
N LEU A 248 -13.87 -42.83 17.78
CA LEU A 248 -14.20 -43.92 16.89
C LEU A 248 -15.72 -44.12 16.81
N TYR A 249 -16.22 -44.25 15.59
CA TYR A 249 -17.63 -44.55 15.35
C TYR A 249 -17.99 -45.93 15.88
N SER A 250 -18.69 -45.96 17.01
CA SER A 250 -19.35 -47.15 17.53
C SER A 250 -20.68 -47.33 16.79
N LYS A 251 -20.84 -48.45 16.07
CA LYS A 251 -22.15 -48.80 15.48
C LYS A 251 -23.15 -48.98 16.64
N PRO A 252 -24.36 -48.41 16.54
CA PRO A 252 -25.37 -48.62 17.56
C PRO A 252 -25.70 -50.12 17.64
N VAL A 253 -25.51 -50.71 18.81
CA VAL A 253 -25.97 -52.07 19.11
C VAL A 253 -27.49 -52.03 19.07
N LYS A 254 -28.08 -52.59 18.01
CA LYS A 254 -29.52 -52.82 17.94
C LYS A 254 -29.89 -53.84 19.02
N GLN A 255 -30.65 -53.40 20.02
CA GLN A 255 -31.47 -54.30 20.85
C GLN A 255 -32.71 -54.72 20.08
#